data_AF-A0A3M1R581-F1
#
_entry.id   AF-A0A3M1R581-F1
#
_cell.length_a   1.000
_cell.length_b   1.000
_cell.length_c   1.000
_cell.angle_alpha   90.00
_cell.angle_beta   90.00
_cell.angle_gamma   90.00
#
_symmetry.space_group_name_H-M   'P 1'
#
loop_
_entity.id
_entity.type
_entity.pdbx_description
1 polymer ?
#
loop_
_entity_poly.entity_id
_entity_poly.type
_entity_poly.pdbx_seq_one_letter_code
_entity_poly.pdbx_strand_id
1 'polypeptide(L)' 'HLGIIFLTNLEIGYFTPPVGINLFIGSLTFERPVLHLYRATLPFLLVYLIALLLITYVPGLSLGLLGLLD' A
#
# COMPACT_ATOMS: atom_id res chain seq x y z
N HIS A 1 14.69 -0.09 7.65
CA HIS A 1 13.39 -0.13 8.36
C HIS A 1 12.56 1.13 8.11
N LEU A 2 13.00 2.33 8.52
CA LEU A 2 12.24 3.58 8.31
C LEU A 2 11.89 3.86 6.84
N GLY A 3 12.81 3.63 5.90
CA GLY A 3 12.53 3.79 4.46
C GLY A 3 11.42 2.85 3.94
N ILE A 4 11.34 1.63 4.47
CA ILE A 4 10.28 0.67 4.09
C ILE A 4 8.93 1.15 4.64
N ILE A 5 8.89 1.59 5.91
CA ILE A 5 7.67 2.15 6.52
C ILE A 5 7.18 3.37 5.72
N PHE A 6 8.10 4.25 5.29
CA PHE A 6 7.77 5.43 4.50
C PHE A 6 7.17 5.05 3.13
N LEU A 7 7.81 4.11 2.42
CA LEU A 7 7.30 3.58 1.13
C LEU A 7 5.93 2.93 1.28
N THR A 8 5.72 2.11 2.31
CA THR A 8 4.42 1.46 2.53
C THR A 8 3.31 2.48 2.79
N ASN A 9 3.58 3.55 3.56
CA ASN A 9 2.61 4.63 3.77
C ASN A 9 2.30 5.41 2.49
N LEU A 10 3.32 5.68 1.67
CA LEU A 10 3.16 6.33 0.38
C LEU A 10 2.23 5.52 -0.54
N GLU A 11 2.42 4.20 -0.57
CA GLU A 11 1.62 3.30 -1.40
C GLU A 11 0.16 3.25 -0.94
N ILE A 12 -0.08 3.24 0.38
CA ILE A 12 -1.42 3.39 0.95
C ILE A 12 -2.06 4.73 0.51
N GLY A 13 -1.27 5.80 0.46
CA GLY A 13 -1.69 7.10 -0.07
C GLY A 13 -2.17 7.03 -1.52
N TYR A 14 -1.52 6.23 -2.37
CA TYR A 14 -1.93 6.02 -3.77
C TYR A 14 -3.22 5.22 -3.95
N PHE A 15 -3.63 4.45 -2.94
CA PHE A 15 -4.95 3.80 -2.91
C PHE A 15 -6.07 4.68 -2.36
N THR A 16 -5.76 5.86 -1.81
CA THR A 16 -6.77 6.72 -1.16
C THR A 16 -7.15 7.88 -2.09
N PRO A 17 -8.44 8.18 -2.34
CA PRO A 17 -8.89 9.15 -3.36
C PRO A 17 -8.23 10.53 -3.38
N PRO A 18 -7.83 11.17 -2.26
CA PRO A 18 -7.18 12.49 -2.32
C PRO A 18 -5.87 12.52 -3.12
N VAL A 19 -5.14 11.40 -3.25
CA VAL A 19 -3.99 11.25 -4.15
C VAL A 19 -4.29 10.21 -5.22
N GLY A 20 -4.64 8.99 -4.81
CA GLY A 20 -5.44 8.03 -5.59
C GLY A 20 -4.89 7.59 -6.94
N ILE A 21 -3.63 7.86 -7.27
CA ILE A 21 -3.08 7.73 -8.63
C ILE A 21 -3.31 6.33 -9.20
N ASN A 22 -3.12 5.28 -8.40
CA ASN A 22 -3.35 3.89 -8.83
C ASN A 22 -4.82 3.65 -9.20
N LEU A 23 -5.75 4.25 -8.45
CA LEU A 23 -7.19 4.17 -8.74
C LEU A 23 -7.60 5.03 -9.95
N PHE A 24 -6.96 6.18 -10.15
CA PHE A 24 -7.19 7.04 -11.32
C PHE A 24 -6.72 6.35 -12.60
N ILE A 25 -5.50 5.79 -12.61
CA ILE A 25 -4.98 5.04 -13.76
C ILE A 25 -5.85 3.82 -14.04
N GLY A 26 -6.21 3.05 -13.00
CA GLY A 26 -7.13 1.92 -13.15
C GLY A 26 -8.51 2.34 -13.68
N SER A 27 -9.05 3.46 -13.20
CA SER A 27 -10.33 4.00 -13.67
C SER A 27 -10.30 4.34 -15.16
N LEU A 28 -9.18 4.88 -15.66
CA LEU A 28 -8.94 5.15 -17.07
C LEU A 28 -8.82 3.85 -17.89
N THR A 29 -8.08 2.85 -17.41
CA THR A 29 -7.89 1.57 -18.10
C THR A 29 -9.17 0.74 -18.19
N PHE A 30 -9.98 0.74 -17.13
CA PHE A 30 -11.20 -0.08 -17.06
C PHE A 30 -12.48 0.68 -17.44
N GLU A 31 -12.40 1.97 -17.78
CA GLU A 31 -13.53 2.86 -18.07
C GLU A 31 -14.62 2.83 -16.98
N ARG A 32 -14.23 2.61 -15.73
CA ARG A 32 -15.11 2.56 -14.56
C ARG A 32 -14.84 3.75 -13.66
N PRO A 33 -15.86 4.32 -13.00
CA PRO A 33 -15.65 5.45 -12.10
C PRO A 33 -14.73 5.07 -10.93
N VAL A 34 -13.83 5.98 -10.54
CA VAL A 34 -12.85 5.82 -9.45
C VAL A 34 -13.50 5.30 -8.17
N LEU A 35 -14.71 5.78 -7.84
CA LEU A 35 -15.43 5.38 -6.63
C LEU A 35 -15.84 3.89 -6.64
N HIS A 36 -16.08 3.31 -7.82
CA HIS A 36 -16.38 1.88 -7.97
C HIS A 36 -15.13 1.04 -7.73
N LEU A 37 -13.99 1.44 -8.31
CA LEU A 37 -12.70 0.79 -8.06
C LEU A 37 -12.28 0.90 -6.59
N TYR A 38 -12.43 2.09 -5.99
CA TYR A 38 -12.11 2.33 -4.59
C TYR A 38 -12.82 1.35 -3.65
N ARG A 39 -14.13 1.13 -3.87
CA ARG A 39 -14.89 0.14 -3.09
C ARG A 39 -14.39 -1.29 -3.29
N ALA A 40 -13.97 -1.64 -4.50
CA ALA A 40 -13.41 -2.96 -4.79
C ALA A 40 -12.02 -3.16 -4.15
N THR A 41 -11.22 -2.10 -4.01
CA THR A 41 -9.87 -2.14 -3.42
C THR A 41 -9.85 -1.95 -1.91
N LEU A 42 -10.95 -1.52 -1.31
CA LEU A 42 -11.09 -1.34 0.15
C LEU A 42 -10.63 -2.56 1.00
N PRO A 43 -10.97 -3.82 0.66
CA PRO A 43 -10.45 -4.98 1.40
C PRO A 43 -8.92 -5.11 1.28
N PHE A 44 -8.34 -4.74 0.14
CA PHE A 44 -6.88 -4.74 -0.02
C PHE A 44 -6.22 -3.62 0.78
N LEU A 45 -6.86 -2.44 0.88
CA LEU A 45 -6.41 -1.37 1.75
C LEU A 45 -6.27 -1.84 3.21
N LEU A 46 -7.23 -2.63 3.71
CA LEU A 46 -7.14 -3.25 5.04
C LEU A 46 -5.95 -4.19 5.18
N VAL A 47 -5.67 -5.01 4.16
CA VAL A 47 -4.49 -5.87 4.13
C VAL A 47 -3.20 -5.04 4.20
N TYR A 48 -3.13 -3.93 3.46
CA TYR A 48 -1.99 -3.01 3.51
C TYR A 48 -1.83 -2.34 4.88
N LEU A 49 -2.92 -1.97 5.55
CA LEU A 49 -2.87 -1.41 6.90
C LEU A 49 -2.37 -2.45 7.93
N ILE A 50 -2.82 -3.69 7.83
CA ILE A 50 -2.33 -4.79 8.68
C ILE A 50 -0.84 -5.04 8.40
N ALA A 51 -0.45 -5.08 7.13
CA ALA A 51 0.94 -5.24 6.73
C ALA A 51 1.81 -4.08 7.25
N LEU A 52 1.31 -2.84 7.19
CA LEU A 52 2.00 -1.68 7.76
C LEU A 52 2.24 -1.85 9.27
N LEU A 53 1.21 -2.23 10.04
CA LEU A 53 1.35 -2.50 11.47
C LEU A 53 2.40 -3.58 11.74
N LEU A 54 2.36 -4.69 10.99
CA LEU A 54 3.35 -5.76 11.11
C LEU A 54 4.77 -5.27 10.82
N ILE A 55 4.95 -4.51 9.73
CA ILE A 55 6.26 -3.97 9.35
C ILE A 55 6.72 -2.92 10.36
N THR A 56 5.83 -2.13 10.98
CA THR A 56 6.18 -1.12 11.98
C THR A 56 6.59 -1.73 13.32
N TYR A 57 5.90 -2.78 13.78
CA TYR A 57 6.19 -3.41 15.09
C TYR A 57 7.18 -4.57 15.02
N VAL A 58 7.39 -5.17 13.84
CA VAL A 58 8.29 -6.31 13.64
C VAL A 58 9.41 -5.92 12.67
N PRO A 59 10.51 -5.30 13.17
CA PRO A 59 11.63 -4.89 12.33
C PRO A 59 12.33 -6.05 11.61
N GLY A 60 12.23 -7.27 12.14
CA GLY A 60 12.74 -8.48 11.50
C GLY A 60 12.08 -8.82 10.15
N LEU A 61 10.84 -8.36 9.89
CA LEU A 61 10.20 -8.58 8.58
C LEU A 61 10.81 -7.69 7.48
N SER A 62 11.22 -6.47 7.82
CA SER A 62 11.78 -5.53 6.85
C SER A 62 13.30 -5.61 6.74
N LEU A 63 13.98 -6.02 7.80
CA LEU A 63 15.44 -6.13 7.84
C LEU A 63 15.95 -7.58 7.76
N GLY A 64 15.09 -8.59 7.94
CA GLY A 64 15.51 -10.00 8.00
C GLY A 64 16.11 -10.52 6.70
N LEU A 65 15.61 -10.07 5.54
CA LEU A 65 16.22 -10.41 4.25
C LEU A 65 17.56 -9.68 4.04
N LEU A 66 17.68 -8.44 4.54
CA LEU A 66 18.91 -7.66 4.44
C LEU A 66 20.02 -8.28 5.30
N GLY A 67 19.70 -8.67 6.54
CA GLY A 67 20.64 -9.33 7.44
C GLY A 67 20.97 -10.80 7.12
N LEU A 68 20.32 -11.40 6.12
CA LEU A 68 20.68 -12.72 5.55
C LEU A 68 21.61 -12.59 4.33
N LEU A 69 21.67 -11.40 3.72
CA LEU A 69 22.49 -11.10 2.55
C LEU A 69 23.88 -10.53 2.92
N ASP A 70 24.04 -10.04 4.15
CA ASP A 70 25.32 -9.71 4.79
C ASP A 70 25.96 -10.94 5.44
#